data_AF-A0A2E5CDY9-F1
#
_entry.id   AF-A0A2E5CDY9-F1
#
_cell.length_a   1.000
_cell.length_b   1.000
_cell.length_c   1.000
_cell.angle_alpha   90.00
_cell.angle_beta   90.00
_cell.angle_gamma   90.00
#
_symmetry.space_group_name_H-M   'P 1'
#
loop_
_entity.id
_entity.type
_entity.pdbx_description
1 polymer ?
#
loop_
_entity_poly.entity_id
_entity_poly.type
_entity_poly.pdbx_seq_one_letter_code
_entity_poly.pdbx_strand_id
1 'polypeptide(L)'
;MEEKLTFTRVPDSVYWLCVSGLKHSRSSFAEIVDYLQQDPFLNLHLRKNLLAGHGTTALEASLVGKGIKGLRDRLCELYLSKLETGKFLEELELGHTLDIQDFENRFERFSTLGNFRVFLLGMYLKMKDLESEKLFGRSTSFLAISSEVDEILSETQAKVQKLDWTILILSSLLNYWSKKDLMEAGAVGSKGITEKILCLSDENKMKFFNDIATYGHALNEKDFFLYQKV
;
A
#
# COMPACT_ATOMS: atom_id res chain seq x y z
N MET A 1 14.58 -22.05 -1.88
CA MET A 1 13.16 -22.45 -1.80
C MET A 1 12.41 -21.39 -2.57
N GLU A 2 11.82 -21.72 -3.72
CA GLU A 2 11.14 -20.73 -4.57
C GLU A 2 9.93 -20.17 -3.82
N GLU A 3 9.95 -18.88 -3.47
CA GLU A 3 8.72 -18.16 -3.15
C GLU A 3 7.84 -18.20 -4.40
N LYS A 4 6.78 -19.02 -4.36
CA LYS A 4 5.74 -18.89 -5.38
C LYS A 4 5.12 -17.51 -5.21
N LEU A 5 5.24 -16.70 -6.26
CA LEU A 5 4.63 -15.38 -6.34
C LEU A 5 3.13 -15.49 -6.07
N THR A 6 2.71 -14.96 -4.93
CA THR A 6 1.30 -14.72 -4.65
C THR A 6 0.95 -13.38 -5.28
N PHE A 7 0.26 -13.43 -6.42
CA PHE A 7 -0.23 -12.22 -7.08
C PHE A 7 -1.50 -11.75 -6.37
N THR A 8 -1.35 -10.99 -5.29
CA THR A 8 -2.48 -10.29 -4.69
C THR A 8 -2.64 -8.92 -5.31
N ARG A 9 -3.85 -8.65 -5.83
CA ARG A 9 -4.21 -7.33 -6.33
C ARG A 9 -4.81 -6.50 -5.20
N VAL A 10 -4.30 -5.30 -5.00
CA VAL A 10 -4.92 -4.33 -4.10
C VAL A 10 -6.29 -3.98 -4.68
N PRO A 11 -7.37 -4.00 -3.89
CA PRO A 11 -8.70 -3.68 -4.37
C PRO A 11 -8.76 -2.29 -4.99
N ASP A 12 -9.33 -2.20 -6.19
CA ASP A 12 -9.37 -0.96 -6.99
C ASP A 12 -10.01 0.20 -6.22
N SER A 13 -11.00 -0.07 -5.37
CA SER A 13 -11.64 0.95 -4.52
C SER A 13 -10.70 1.54 -3.46
N VAL A 14 -9.82 0.72 -2.87
CA VAL A 14 -8.84 1.21 -1.89
C VAL A 14 -7.71 1.96 -2.60
N TYR A 15 -7.23 1.41 -3.73
CA TYR A 15 -6.28 2.10 -4.60
C TYR A 15 -6.80 3.49 -4.99
N TRP A 16 -8.00 3.57 -5.56
CA TRP A 16 -8.61 4.82 -6.00
C TRP A 16 -8.72 5.84 -4.87
N LEU A 17 -9.19 5.46 -3.68
CA LEU A 17 -9.27 6.35 -2.52
C LEU A 17 -7.90 6.92 -2.10
N CYS A 18 -6.82 6.14 -2.26
CA CYS A 18 -5.48 6.55 -1.85
C CYS A 18 -4.76 7.43 -2.88
N VAL A 19 -5.10 7.35 -4.17
CA VAL A 19 -4.39 8.07 -5.24
C VAL A 19 -5.17 9.22 -5.87
N SER A 20 -6.48 9.29 -5.66
CA SER A 20 -7.40 10.28 -6.25
C SER A 20 -7.17 11.72 -5.80
N GLY A 21 -6.39 11.96 -4.73
CA GLY A 21 -6.13 13.32 -4.23
C GLY A 21 -7.35 13.99 -3.61
N LEU A 22 -8.34 13.20 -3.19
CA LEU A 22 -9.59 13.66 -2.57
C LEU A 22 -9.31 14.51 -1.32
N LYS A 23 -10.11 15.57 -1.15
CA LYS A 23 -10.03 16.47 0.01
C LYS A 23 -11.16 16.19 0.97
N HIS A 24 -11.03 16.61 2.22
CA HIS A 24 -12.15 16.55 3.17
C HIS A 24 -13.20 17.63 2.83
N SER A 25 -14.02 17.36 1.80
CA SER A 25 -15.02 18.28 1.27
C SER A 25 -16.27 17.53 0.82
N ARG A 26 -17.42 18.22 0.79
CA ARG A 26 -18.69 17.65 0.30
C ARG A 26 -18.58 17.14 -1.14
N SER A 27 -17.85 17.85 -2.01
CA SER A 27 -17.63 17.42 -3.40
C SER A 27 -16.90 16.09 -3.48
N SER A 28 -15.84 15.91 -2.69
CA SER A 28 -15.08 14.66 -2.65
C SER A 28 -15.93 13.53 -2.06
N PHE A 29 -16.80 13.83 -1.09
CA PHE A 29 -17.70 12.83 -0.53
C PHE A 29 -18.74 12.36 -1.55
N ALA A 30 -19.33 13.27 -2.33
CA ALA A 30 -20.23 12.90 -3.42
C ALA A 30 -19.52 12.01 -4.45
N GLU A 31 -18.29 12.37 -4.85
CA GLU A 31 -17.49 11.58 -5.78
C GLU A 31 -17.19 10.16 -5.25
N ILE A 32 -16.87 10.03 -3.96
CA ILE A 32 -16.69 8.74 -3.29
C ILE A 32 -17.98 7.91 -3.33
N VAL A 33 -19.12 8.54 -3.02
CA VAL A 33 -20.42 7.87 -3.03
C VAL A 33 -20.74 7.35 -4.43
N ASP A 34 -20.58 8.18 -5.46
CA ASP A 34 -20.85 7.83 -6.84
C ASP A 34 -19.96 6.68 -7.32
N TYR A 35 -18.66 6.74 -7.01
CA TYR A 35 -17.72 5.67 -7.36
C TYR A 35 -18.11 4.34 -6.70
N LEU A 36 -18.36 4.36 -5.38
CA LEU A 36 -18.67 3.15 -4.62
C LEU A 36 -20.02 2.52 -5.00
N GLN A 37 -20.98 3.31 -5.46
CA GLN A 37 -22.29 2.82 -5.89
C GLN A 37 -22.26 2.09 -7.24
N GLN A 38 -21.28 2.39 -8.09
CA GLN A 38 -21.10 1.73 -9.39
C GLN A 38 -20.70 0.26 -9.25
N ASP A 39 -20.11 -0.13 -8.11
CA ASP A 39 -19.80 -1.52 -7.79
C ASP A 39 -20.97 -2.14 -7.00
N PRO A 40 -21.77 -3.05 -7.60
CA PRO A 40 -22.93 -3.65 -6.94
C PRO A 40 -22.54 -4.46 -5.69
N PHE A 41 -21.35 -5.05 -5.72
CA PHE A 41 -20.81 -5.84 -4.63
C PHE A 41 -20.46 -4.93 -3.45
N LEU A 42 -19.72 -3.85 -3.68
CA LEU A 42 -19.43 -2.87 -2.64
C LEU A 42 -20.71 -2.22 -2.13
N ASN A 43 -21.64 -1.83 -2.99
CA ASN A 43 -22.90 -1.20 -2.59
C ASN A 43 -23.70 -2.06 -1.58
N LEU A 44 -23.70 -3.39 -1.75
CA LEU A 44 -24.33 -4.31 -0.80
C LEU A 44 -23.62 -4.33 0.57
N HIS A 45 -22.30 -4.48 0.57
CA HIS A 45 -21.53 -4.66 1.80
C HIS A 45 -21.24 -3.35 2.54
N LEU A 46 -21.09 -2.24 1.82
CA LEU A 46 -21.00 -0.90 2.38
C LEU A 46 -22.27 -0.57 3.17
N ARG A 47 -23.47 -0.84 2.62
CA ARG A 47 -24.74 -0.57 3.32
C ARG A 47 -24.85 -1.32 4.64
N LYS A 48 -24.40 -2.58 4.68
CA LYS A 48 -24.46 -3.42 5.87
C LYS A 48 -23.42 -3.02 6.91
N ASN A 49 -22.16 -2.87 6.50
CA ASN A 49 -21.01 -2.74 7.41
C ASN A 49 -20.60 -1.29 7.72
N LEU A 50 -20.94 -0.35 6.84
CA LEU A 50 -20.53 1.04 6.95
C LEU A 50 -21.68 2.01 7.25
N LEU A 51 -22.93 1.64 6.93
CA LEU A 51 -24.09 2.55 6.94
C LEU A 51 -25.15 2.29 8.02
N ALA A 52 -24.94 1.33 8.92
CA ALA A 52 -25.91 0.99 9.97
C ALA A 52 -27.38 0.89 9.46
N GLY A 53 -27.58 0.39 8.23
CA GLY A 53 -28.92 0.16 7.68
C GLY A 53 -29.71 1.40 7.23
N HIS A 54 -29.12 2.59 7.19
CA HIS A 54 -29.78 3.80 6.67
C HIS A 54 -29.28 4.12 5.25
N GLY A 55 -30.13 4.72 4.41
CA GLY A 55 -29.92 4.90 2.97
C GLY A 55 -28.70 5.74 2.57
N THR A 56 -28.69 6.31 1.35
CA THR A 56 -27.56 7.08 0.81
C THR A 56 -27.10 8.25 1.70
N THR A 57 -28.02 8.87 2.43
CA THR A 57 -27.74 9.90 3.45
C THR A 57 -26.85 9.42 4.60
N ALA A 58 -26.83 8.11 4.90
CA ALA A 58 -25.97 7.54 5.93
C ALA A 58 -24.51 7.41 5.49
N LEU A 59 -24.24 7.25 4.19
CA LEU A 59 -22.85 7.17 3.67
C LEU A 59 -22.20 8.54 3.73
N GLU A 60 -22.91 9.57 3.30
CA GLU A 60 -22.46 10.95 3.45
C GLU A 60 -22.28 11.32 4.92
N ALA A 61 -23.22 10.95 5.81
CA ALA A 61 -23.08 11.20 7.25
C ALA A 61 -21.88 10.45 7.87
N SER A 62 -21.63 9.20 7.47
CA SER A 62 -20.47 8.42 7.88
C SER A 62 -19.16 9.06 7.37
N LEU A 63 -19.13 9.53 6.13
CA LEU A 63 -18.01 10.25 5.54
C LEU A 63 -17.74 11.59 6.25
N VAL A 64 -18.78 12.32 6.62
CA VAL A 64 -18.65 13.55 7.43
C VAL A 64 -18.08 13.25 8.82
N GLY A 65 -18.55 12.18 9.47
CA GLY A 65 -18.12 11.84 10.83
C GLY A 65 -16.72 11.20 10.92
N LYS A 66 -16.38 10.32 9.97
CA LYS A 66 -15.14 9.50 10.00
C LYS A 66 -14.07 9.96 9.02
N GLY A 67 -14.43 10.80 8.05
CA GLY A 67 -13.55 11.22 6.98
C GLY A 67 -13.16 10.10 6.01
N ILE A 68 -12.31 10.47 5.05
CA ILE A 68 -11.85 9.57 3.98
C ILE A 68 -10.99 8.43 4.54
N LYS A 69 -10.09 8.73 5.50
CA LYS A 69 -9.26 7.71 6.18
C LYS A 69 -10.14 6.65 6.84
N GLY A 70 -11.15 7.05 7.61
CA GLY A 70 -12.03 6.10 8.30
C GLY A 70 -12.91 5.25 7.38
N LEU A 71 -13.18 5.68 6.14
CA LEU A 71 -13.80 4.85 5.11
C LEU A 71 -12.78 3.88 4.49
N ARG A 72 -11.61 4.39 4.08
CA ARG A 72 -10.50 3.60 3.52
C ARG A 72 -10.14 2.45 4.45
N ASP A 73 -10.03 2.72 5.74
CA ASP A 73 -9.61 1.74 6.75
C ASP A 73 -10.64 0.62 6.89
N ARG A 74 -11.94 0.94 6.89
CA ARG A 74 -13.01 -0.07 6.92
C ARG A 74 -13.12 -0.88 5.63
N LEU A 75 -12.88 -0.25 4.49
CA LEU A 75 -12.80 -0.95 3.21
C LEU A 75 -11.62 -1.93 3.22
N CYS A 76 -10.45 -1.47 3.67
CA CYS A 76 -9.27 -2.30 3.84
C CYS A 76 -9.58 -3.53 4.71
N GLU A 77 -10.15 -3.31 5.90
CA GLU A 77 -10.54 -4.37 6.82
C GLU A 77 -11.49 -5.39 6.18
N LEU A 78 -12.50 -4.90 5.47
CA LEU A 78 -13.48 -5.75 4.78
C LEU A 78 -12.80 -6.68 3.76
N TYR A 79 -11.82 -6.18 3.01
CA TYR A 79 -11.08 -6.98 2.04
C TYR A 79 -10.08 -7.95 2.69
N LEU A 80 -9.36 -7.51 3.72
CA LEU A 80 -8.39 -8.35 4.43
C LEU A 80 -9.09 -9.49 5.18
N SER A 81 -10.21 -9.20 5.84
CA SER A 81 -11.03 -10.21 6.49
C SER A 81 -11.57 -11.25 5.51
N LYS A 82 -11.93 -10.83 4.28
CA LYS A 82 -12.30 -11.79 3.22
C LYS A 82 -11.11 -12.62 2.76
N LEU A 83 -9.95 -12.02 2.61
CA LEU A 83 -8.75 -12.74 2.17
C LEU A 83 -8.42 -13.87 3.15
N GLU A 84 -8.45 -13.55 4.44
CA GLU A 84 -8.22 -14.46 5.57
C GLU A 84 -9.31 -15.54 5.66
N THR A 85 -10.57 -15.14 5.84
CA THR A 85 -11.67 -16.08 6.19
C THR A 85 -12.41 -16.66 4.98
N GLY A 86 -12.19 -16.11 3.78
CA GLY A 86 -12.95 -16.40 2.57
C GLY A 86 -14.35 -15.76 2.54
N LYS A 87 -14.76 -15.04 3.59
CA LYS A 87 -16.10 -14.44 3.72
C LYS A 87 -16.00 -12.98 4.13
N PHE A 88 -17.00 -12.20 3.74
CA PHE A 88 -17.15 -10.86 4.28
C PHE A 88 -17.80 -10.92 5.65
N LEU A 89 -17.21 -10.21 6.61
CA LEU A 89 -17.76 -10.11 7.97
C LEU A 89 -19.05 -9.30 7.96
N GLU A 90 -19.92 -9.63 8.92
CA GLU A 90 -21.16 -8.90 9.19
C GLU A 90 -20.96 -7.70 10.13
N GLU A 91 -19.87 -7.73 10.91
CA GLU A 91 -19.40 -6.66 11.78
C GLU A 91 -17.91 -6.46 11.54
N LEU A 92 -17.46 -5.21 11.46
CA LEU A 92 -16.06 -4.87 11.17
C LEU A 92 -15.35 -4.40 12.45
N GLU A 93 -14.44 -5.22 12.95
CA GLU A 93 -13.39 -4.80 13.87
C GLU A 93 -12.12 -4.51 13.08
N LEU A 94 -11.43 -3.38 13.34
CA LEU A 94 -10.30 -2.91 12.53
C LEU A 94 -8.98 -3.66 12.80
N GLY A 95 -9.04 -4.96 13.14
CA GLY A 95 -7.90 -5.73 13.61
C GLY A 95 -6.70 -5.70 12.66
N HIS A 96 -6.90 -6.06 11.39
CA HIS A 96 -5.81 -6.08 10.40
C HIS A 96 -5.35 -4.68 10.00
N THR A 97 -6.27 -3.71 10.02
CA THR A 97 -5.99 -2.36 9.56
C THR A 97 -5.12 -1.56 10.54
N LEU A 98 -5.12 -1.90 11.83
CA LEU A 98 -4.26 -1.24 12.82
C LEU A 98 -2.77 -1.37 12.47
N ASP A 99 -2.31 -2.57 12.07
CA ASP A 99 -0.92 -2.78 11.66
C ASP A 99 -0.54 -1.89 10.46
N ILE A 100 -1.48 -1.71 9.52
CA ILE A 100 -1.29 -0.89 8.33
C ILE A 100 -1.27 0.60 8.70
N GLN A 101 -2.09 1.03 9.65
CA GLN A 101 -2.08 2.39 10.15
C GLN A 101 -0.77 2.70 10.88
N ASP A 102 -0.27 1.80 11.71
CA ASP A 102 1.02 1.95 12.38
C ASP A 102 2.17 2.05 11.36
N PHE A 103 2.11 1.22 10.32
CA PHE A 103 3.03 1.30 9.18
C PHE A 103 2.91 2.65 8.43
N GLU A 104 1.68 3.13 8.18
CA GLU A 104 1.42 4.42 7.53
C GLU A 104 1.98 5.61 8.35
N ASN A 105 1.84 5.54 9.67
CA ASN A 105 2.28 6.57 10.61
C ASN A 105 3.80 6.62 10.73
N ARG A 106 4.48 5.47 10.71
CA ARG A 106 5.95 5.36 10.76
C ARG A 106 6.63 6.23 9.70
N PHE A 107 6.07 6.29 8.49
CA PHE A 107 6.67 7.00 7.37
C PHE A 107 6.02 8.36 7.05
N GLU A 108 5.04 8.81 7.84
CA GLU A 108 4.24 10.01 7.54
C GLU A 108 5.10 11.26 7.28
N ARG A 109 6.15 11.44 8.09
CA ARG A 109 7.05 12.61 8.02
C ARG A 109 7.80 12.75 6.69
N PHE A 110 7.93 11.67 5.92
CA PHE A 110 8.68 11.65 4.66
C PHE A 110 7.82 11.93 3.42
N SER A 111 6.49 12.05 3.58
CA SER A 111 5.58 12.26 2.44
C SER A 111 5.36 13.75 2.12
N THR A 112 5.24 14.07 0.82
CA THR A 112 4.81 15.41 0.35
C THR A 112 3.29 15.63 0.39
N LEU A 113 2.50 14.58 0.16
CA LEU A 113 1.05 14.68 -0.13
C LEU A 113 0.26 13.65 0.69
N GLY A 114 0.29 13.76 2.02
CA GLY A 114 -0.34 12.77 2.89
C GLY A 114 0.27 11.37 2.74
N ASN A 115 -0.01 10.47 3.68
CA ASN A 115 0.63 9.15 3.74
C ASN A 115 -0.18 8.02 3.10
N PHE A 116 -1.21 8.34 2.32
CA PHE A 116 -2.12 7.35 1.72
C PHE A 116 -1.42 6.38 0.75
N ARG A 117 -0.32 6.80 0.11
CA ARG A 117 0.54 5.91 -0.69
C ARG A 117 1.19 4.82 0.18
N VAL A 118 1.69 5.20 1.36
CA VAL A 118 2.30 4.25 2.32
C VAL A 118 1.24 3.26 2.81
N PHE A 119 0.00 3.70 2.99
CA PHE A 119 -1.11 2.80 3.32
C PHE A 119 -1.30 1.71 2.27
N LEU A 120 -1.18 2.02 0.97
CA LEU A 120 -1.27 1.01 -0.10
C LEU A 120 -0.17 -0.04 -0.01
N LEU A 121 1.06 0.39 0.28
CA LEU A 121 2.17 -0.54 0.50
C LEU A 121 1.89 -1.41 1.72
N GLY A 122 1.47 -0.82 2.84
CA GLY A 122 1.14 -1.57 4.05
C GLY A 122 0.03 -2.59 3.80
N MET A 123 -1.03 -2.21 3.08
CA MET A 123 -2.08 -3.15 2.68
C MET A 123 -1.55 -4.28 1.82
N TYR A 124 -0.74 -3.99 0.80
CA TYR A 124 -0.14 -5.01 -0.05
C TYR A 124 0.72 -5.99 0.76
N LEU A 125 1.56 -5.50 1.67
CA LEU A 125 2.42 -6.35 2.51
C LEU A 125 1.57 -7.21 3.47
N LYS A 126 0.52 -6.64 4.08
CA LYS A 126 -0.42 -7.40 4.92
C LYS A 126 -1.15 -8.48 4.11
N MET A 127 -1.55 -8.18 2.88
CA MET A 127 -2.16 -9.16 1.97
C MET A 127 -1.21 -10.32 1.67
N LYS A 128 0.08 -10.03 1.43
CA LYS A 128 1.10 -11.07 1.28
C LYS A 128 1.25 -11.92 2.53
N ASP A 129 1.21 -11.31 3.72
CA ASP A 129 1.30 -12.04 4.99
C ASP A 129 0.14 -13.04 5.14
N LEU A 130 -1.09 -12.59 4.90
CA LEU A 130 -2.29 -13.43 4.97
C LEU A 130 -2.27 -14.56 3.93
N GLU A 131 -1.83 -14.29 2.70
CA GLU A 131 -1.73 -15.34 1.66
C GLU A 131 -0.63 -16.35 1.93
N SER A 132 0.52 -15.89 2.41
CA SER A 132 1.64 -16.76 2.80
C SER A 132 1.23 -17.70 3.93
N GLU A 133 0.54 -17.17 4.95
CA GLU A 133 0.01 -17.98 6.05
C GLU A 133 -0.98 -19.02 5.54
N LYS A 134 -1.89 -18.62 4.64
CA LYS A 134 -2.89 -19.53 4.07
C LYS A 134 -2.30 -20.63 3.20
N LEU A 135 -1.26 -20.33 2.40
CA LEU A 135 -0.66 -21.28 1.47
C LEU A 135 0.38 -22.19 2.12
N PHE A 136 1.14 -21.67 3.08
CA PHE A 136 2.31 -22.35 3.65
C PHE A 136 2.19 -22.64 5.14
N GLY A 137 1.15 -22.16 5.82
CA GLY A 137 0.97 -22.31 7.27
C GLY A 137 2.04 -21.59 8.08
N ARG A 138 2.70 -20.58 7.50
CA ARG A 138 3.79 -19.84 8.12
C ARG A 138 3.40 -18.38 8.25
N SER A 139 3.43 -17.88 9.48
CA SER A 139 3.40 -16.45 9.73
C SER A 139 4.68 -15.84 9.14
N THR A 140 4.50 -14.93 8.20
CA THR A 140 5.54 -14.02 7.72
C THR A 140 5.31 -12.63 8.29
N SER A 141 6.28 -11.75 8.10
CA SER A 141 6.13 -10.35 8.49
C SER A 141 6.69 -9.46 7.38
N PHE A 142 6.01 -9.45 6.23
CA PHE A 142 6.36 -8.57 5.12
C PHE A 142 6.22 -7.09 5.51
N LEU A 143 5.36 -6.77 6.48
CA LEU A 143 5.26 -5.44 7.10
C LEU A 143 6.48 -5.02 7.93
N ALA A 144 7.33 -5.97 8.37
CA ALA A 144 8.52 -5.68 9.19
C ALA A 144 9.68 -5.14 8.34
N ILE A 145 9.49 -3.96 7.75
CA ILE A 145 10.53 -3.23 7.04
C ILE A 145 11.64 -2.80 8.03
N SER A 146 12.91 -3.01 7.65
CA SER A 146 14.09 -2.65 8.46
C SER A 146 14.09 -1.16 8.85
N SER A 147 14.54 -0.85 10.07
CA SER A 147 14.72 0.54 10.53
C SER A 147 15.76 1.30 9.72
N GLU A 148 16.66 0.60 9.02
CA GLU A 148 17.63 1.23 8.11
C GLU A 148 16.95 2.05 7.00
N VAL A 149 15.72 1.69 6.60
CA VAL A 149 14.96 2.47 5.62
C VAL A 149 14.61 3.86 6.18
N ASP A 150 14.18 3.95 7.44
CA ASP A 150 13.85 5.20 8.13
C ASP A 150 15.09 6.07 8.29
N GLU A 151 16.22 5.44 8.59
CA GLU A 151 17.50 6.14 8.73
C GLU A 151 17.94 6.74 7.41
N ILE A 152 17.92 5.96 6.32
CA ILE A 152 18.23 6.44 4.96
C ILE A 152 17.31 7.61 4.59
N LEU A 153 16.00 7.46 4.76
CA LEU A 153 15.03 8.51 4.45
C LEU A 153 15.27 9.79 5.26
N SER A 154 15.59 9.65 6.56
CA SER A 154 15.87 10.77 7.46
C SER A 154 17.11 11.56 7.05
N GLU A 155 18.15 10.88 6.58
CA GLU A 155 19.40 11.51 6.14
C GLU A 155 19.24 12.29 4.82
N THR A 156 18.33 11.87 3.93
CA THR A 156 18.11 12.58 2.65
C THR A 156 17.35 13.90 2.80
N GLN A 157 16.61 14.11 3.90
CA GLN A 157 15.73 15.26 4.16
C GLN A 157 14.69 15.58 3.07
N ALA A 158 14.60 14.78 2.01
CA ALA A 158 13.71 15.01 0.88
C ALA A 158 12.33 14.41 1.18
N LYS A 159 11.29 15.20 0.96
CA LYS A 159 9.93 14.66 0.93
C LYS A 159 9.68 13.98 -0.41
N VAL A 160 9.08 12.80 -0.37
CA VAL A 160 8.87 11.95 -1.55
C VAL A 160 7.39 11.86 -1.89
N GLN A 161 7.04 12.02 -3.16
CA GLN A 161 5.66 11.89 -3.64
C GLN A 161 5.21 10.43 -3.72
N LYS A 162 6.06 9.56 -4.28
CA LYS A 162 5.82 8.11 -4.41
C LYS A 162 6.59 7.35 -3.32
N LEU A 163 6.31 7.71 -2.06
CA LEU A 163 7.06 7.22 -0.91
C LEU A 163 6.96 5.70 -0.73
N ASP A 164 5.83 5.10 -1.11
CA ASP A 164 5.64 3.66 -1.17
C ASP A 164 6.67 2.96 -2.07
N TRP A 165 6.89 3.46 -3.28
CA TRP A 165 7.91 2.91 -4.18
C TRP A 165 9.31 3.07 -3.60
N THR A 166 9.60 4.22 -2.99
CA THR A 166 10.91 4.44 -2.36
C THR A 166 11.15 3.50 -1.20
N ILE A 167 10.16 3.29 -0.32
CA ILE A 167 10.26 2.32 0.78
C ILE A 167 10.50 0.91 0.23
N LEU A 168 9.72 0.48 -0.76
CA LEU A 168 9.86 -0.84 -1.37
C LEU A 168 11.24 -1.04 -2.00
N ILE A 169 11.73 -0.06 -2.77
CA ILE A 169 13.04 -0.11 -3.42
C ILE A 169 14.14 -0.16 -2.37
N LEU A 170 14.14 0.73 -1.38
CA LEU A 170 15.16 0.74 -0.33
C LEU A 170 15.16 -0.58 0.45
N SER A 171 13.98 -1.07 0.84
CA SER A 171 13.85 -2.34 1.55
C SER A 171 14.36 -3.52 0.71
N SER A 172 14.11 -3.54 -0.60
CA SER A 172 14.60 -4.62 -1.47
C SER A 172 16.12 -4.52 -1.68
N LEU A 173 16.68 -3.31 -1.86
CA LEU A 173 18.11 -3.12 -2.06
C LEU A 173 18.96 -3.43 -0.82
N LEU A 174 18.42 -3.23 0.38
CA LEU A 174 19.07 -3.61 1.65
C LEU A 174 19.28 -5.12 1.80
N ASN A 175 18.60 -5.95 0.98
CA ASN A 175 18.90 -7.39 0.92
C ASN A 175 20.22 -7.70 0.20
N TYR A 176 20.78 -6.75 -0.54
CA TYR A 176 21.98 -6.96 -1.36
C TYR A 176 23.16 -6.10 -0.91
N TRP A 177 22.91 -4.95 -0.29
CA TRP A 177 23.94 -4.00 0.11
C TRP A 177 23.69 -3.46 1.52
N SER A 178 24.77 -3.03 2.18
CA SER A 178 24.66 -2.35 3.47
C SER A 178 24.01 -0.97 3.30
N LYS A 179 23.45 -0.42 4.40
CA LYS A 179 23.02 0.98 4.45
C LYS A 179 24.10 1.94 3.94
N LYS A 180 25.35 1.75 4.36
CA LYS A 180 26.48 2.60 3.96
C LYS A 180 26.67 2.60 2.44
N ASP A 181 26.65 1.41 1.83
CA ASP A 181 26.78 1.23 0.39
C ASP A 181 25.66 1.96 -0.37
N LEU A 182 24.43 1.89 0.13
CA LEU A 182 23.29 2.58 -0.47
C LEU A 182 23.41 4.09 -0.38
N MET A 183 23.82 4.62 0.78
CA MET A 183 24.04 6.05 0.98
C MET A 183 25.13 6.59 0.06
N GLU A 184 26.25 5.88 -0.08
CA GLU A 184 27.34 6.27 -0.97
C GLU A 184 26.90 6.30 -2.45
N ALA A 185 26.13 5.31 -2.89
CA ALA A 185 25.58 5.29 -4.25
C ALA A 185 24.51 6.38 -4.46
N GLY A 186 23.67 6.61 -3.46
CA GLY A 186 22.63 7.64 -3.46
C GLY A 186 23.18 9.06 -3.53
N ALA A 187 24.38 9.31 -2.98
CA ALA A 187 25.06 10.61 -3.09
C ALA A 187 25.42 10.98 -4.55
N VAL A 188 25.56 9.98 -5.44
CA VAL A 188 25.76 10.17 -6.89
C VAL A 188 24.41 10.35 -7.62
N GLY A 189 23.29 10.22 -6.91
CA GLY A 189 21.94 10.28 -7.44
C GLY A 189 21.48 8.99 -8.10
N SER A 190 20.46 9.09 -8.96
CA SER A 190 19.83 7.95 -9.63
C SER A 190 20.82 7.10 -10.44
N LYS A 191 21.85 7.75 -11.01
CA LYS A 191 22.92 7.08 -11.76
C LYS A 191 23.69 6.10 -10.88
N GLY A 192 24.11 6.49 -9.68
CA GLY A 192 24.88 5.62 -8.78
C GLY A 192 24.08 4.40 -8.33
N ILE A 193 22.81 4.58 -8.00
CA ILE A 193 21.91 3.47 -7.66
C ILE A 193 21.72 2.54 -8.86
N THR A 194 21.51 3.09 -10.06
CA THR A 194 21.34 2.30 -11.30
C THR A 194 22.59 1.47 -11.59
N GLU A 195 23.78 2.07 -11.51
CA GLU A 195 25.05 1.39 -11.72
C GLU A 195 25.24 0.24 -10.71
N LYS A 196 24.92 0.45 -9.44
CA LYS A 196 24.96 -0.63 -8.45
C LYS A 196 23.99 -1.76 -8.80
N ILE A 197 22.75 -1.46 -9.19
CA ILE A 197 21.77 -2.49 -9.59
C ILE A 197 22.31 -3.31 -10.78
N LEU A 198 22.96 -2.65 -11.74
CA LEU A 198 23.58 -3.32 -12.89
C LEU A 198 24.75 -4.24 -12.52
N CYS A 199 25.37 -4.04 -11.34
CA CYS A 199 26.43 -4.90 -10.81
C CYS A 199 25.91 -6.11 -10.03
N LEU A 200 24.61 -6.23 -9.75
CA LEU A 200 24.05 -7.43 -9.12
C LEU A 200 24.20 -8.66 -10.02
N SER A 201 24.26 -9.85 -9.43
CA SER A 201 24.10 -11.11 -10.16
C SER A 201 22.75 -11.14 -10.87
N ASP A 202 22.64 -11.87 -11.97
CA ASP A 202 21.38 -11.97 -12.73
C ASP A 202 20.23 -12.50 -11.87
N GLU A 203 20.50 -13.44 -10.97
CA GLU A 203 19.52 -13.94 -10.00
C GLU A 203 19.00 -12.82 -9.08
N ASN A 204 19.89 -11.99 -8.53
CA ASN A 204 19.51 -10.90 -7.63
C ASN A 204 18.82 -9.76 -8.36
N LYS A 205 19.23 -9.45 -9.60
CA LYS A 205 18.51 -8.51 -10.48
C LYS A 205 17.08 -8.98 -10.71
N MET A 206 16.91 -10.25 -11.06
CA MET A 206 15.59 -10.82 -11.31
C MET A 206 14.71 -10.77 -10.07
N LYS A 207 15.23 -11.09 -8.88
CA LYS A 207 14.50 -10.95 -7.62
C LYS A 207 14.07 -9.50 -7.37
N PHE A 208 15.01 -8.56 -7.46
CA PHE A 208 14.73 -7.13 -7.33
C PHE A 208 13.63 -6.66 -8.30
N PHE A 209 13.77 -6.94 -9.59
CA PHE A 209 12.78 -6.52 -10.58
C PHE A 209 11.43 -7.22 -10.39
N ASN A 210 11.40 -8.47 -9.94
CA ASN A 210 10.17 -9.18 -9.63
C ASN A 210 9.43 -8.53 -8.46
N ASP A 211 10.12 -8.11 -7.39
CA ASP A 211 9.49 -7.42 -6.25
C ASP A 211 8.78 -6.14 -6.72
N ILE A 212 9.50 -5.32 -7.50
CA ILE A 212 9.00 -4.05 -8.04
C ILE A 212 7.85 -4.29 -9.03
N ALA A 213 8.00 -5.25 -9.95
CA ALA A 213 6.97 -5.59 -10.93
C ALA A 213 5.70 -6.14 -10.27
N THR A 214 5.84 -6.96 -9.23
CA THR A 214 4.72 -7.56 -8.52
C THR A 214 3.91 -6.51 -7.77
N TYR A 215 4.57 -5.57 -7.08
CA TYR A 215 3.86 -4.45 -6.45
C TYR A 215 3.17 -3.54 -7.47
N GLY A 216 3.85 -3.21 -8.56
CA GLY A 216 3.26 -2.41 -9.64
C GLY A 216 2.04 -3.08 -10.28
N HIS A 217 2.11 -4.40 -10.48
CA HIS A 217 0.98 -5.20 -10.91
C HIS A 217 -0.15 -5.20 -9.88
N ALA A 218 0.18 -5.35 -8.59
CA ALA A 218 -0.79 -5.35 -7.50
C ALA A 218 -1.59 -4.04 -7.42
N LEU A 219 -0.97 -2.90 -7.74
CA LEU A 219 -1.64 -1.61 -7.81
C LEU A 219 -2.28 -1.30 -9.17
N ASN A 220 -2.06 -2.14 -10.19
CA ASN A 220 -2.37 -1.84 -11.59
C ASN A 220 -1.74 -0.51 -12.08
N GLU A 221 -0.58 -0.13 -11.52
CA GLU A 221 0.18 1.07 -11.90
C GLU A 221 1.09 0.76 -13.09
N LYS A 222 0.64 1.09 -14.29
CA LYS A 222 1.47 0.97 -15.51
C LYS A 222 2.45 2.13 -15.67
N ASP A 223 2.09 3.29 -15.14
CA ASP A 223 2.84 4.53 -15.37
C ASP A 223 4.26 4.48 -14.80
N PHE A 224 4.46 3.74 -13.71
CA PHE A 224 5.79 3.55 -13.12
C PHE A 224 6.77 2.88 -14.10
N PHE A 225 6.28 2.01 -14.98
CA PHE A 225 7.12 1.27 -15.95
C PHE A 225 7.16 1.92 -17.33
N LEU A 226 6.08 2.59 -17.73
CA LEU A 226 5.89 3.07 -19.09
C LEU A 226 6.35 4.51 -19.33
N TYR A 227 6.39 5.36 -18.30
CA TYR A 227 6.74 6.76 -18.46
C TYR A 227 8.17 7.06 -18.01
N GLN A 228 9.08 7.05 -18.98
CA GLN A 228 10.37 7.74 -18.89
C GLN A 228 10.14 9.25 -19.10
N LYS A 229 9.82 9.98 -18.02
CA LYS A 229 10.12 11.43 -17.93
C LYS A 229 10.40 11.81 -16.47
N VAL A 230 11.67 11.69 -16.09
CA VAL A 230 12.33 12.61 -15.15
C VAL A 230 13.62 13.04 -15.82
#